data_AF-A0AAN9CIY4-F1
#
_entry.id   AF-A0AAN9CIY4-F1
#
_cell.length_a   1.000
_cell.length_b   1.000
_cell.length_c   1.000
_cell.angle_alpha   90.00
_cell.angle_beta   90.00
_cell.angle_gamma   90.00
#
_symmetry.space_group_name_H-M   'P 1'
#
loop_
_entity.id
_entity.type
_entity.pdbx_description
1 polymer ?
#
loop_
_entity_poly.entity_id
_entity_poly.type
_entity_poly.pdbx_seq_one_letter_code
_entity_poly.pdbx_strand_id
1 'polypeptide(L)'
;MEIHQSAVILLLVLCVSFSAHAQPQPGYNNFLKQHVFGAMTVQKCDGEIHAREIVRPLTTNGCKEKNTFILANKKDVKAVCDKAGTPQGDKRISNKPFPVVICKLQKKKKEDRPTHPHCEYRGTRSTRKIVVRCEDGWPVHYAEDVVV
;
A
#
# COMPACT_ATOMS: atom_id res chain seq x y z
N MET A 1 -19.78 46.92 -22.33
CA MET A 1 -18.53 46.55 -21.64
C MET A 1 -18.77 45.69 -20.39
N GLU A 2 -19.94 45.79 -19.75
CA GLU A 2 -20.34 45.01 -18.56
C GLU A 2 -20.40 43.48 -18.76
N ILE A 3 -20.95 43.00 -19.88
CA ILE A 3 -21.17 41.54 -20.12
C ILE A 3 -19.84 40.78 -20.28
N HIS A 4 -18.82 41.42 -20.87
CA HIS A 4 -17.50 40.82 -21.08
C HIS A 4 -16.72 40.66 -19.76
N GLN A 5 -16.87 41.60 -18.81
CA GLN A 5 -16.27 41.47 -17.48
C GLN A 5 -16.90 40.33 -16.69
N SER A 6 -18.24 40.19 -16.70
CA SER A 6 -18.94 39.12 -15.99
C SER A 6 -18.60 37.72 -16.51
N ALA A 7 -18.46 37.55 -17.82
CA ALA A 7 -18.07 36.27 -18.40
C ALA A 7 -16.62 35.88 -18.05
N VAL A 8 -15.69 36.85 -18.03
CA VAL A 8 -14.29 36.63 -17.65
C VAL A 8 -14.17 36.31 -16.15
N ILE A 9 -14.93 37.00 -15.29
CA ILE A 9 -14.99 36.71 -13.86
C ILE A 9 -15.56 35.31 -13.61
N LEU A 10 -16.63 34.92 -14.31
CA LEU A 10 -17.21 33.58 -14.19
C LEU A 10 -16.24 32.47 -14.65
N LEU A 11 -15.47 32.73 -15.72
CA LEU A 11 -14.43 31.82 -16.22
C LEU A 11 -13.27 31.67 -15.21
N LEU A 12 -12.85 32.77 -14.58
CA LEU A 12 -11.80 32.77 -13.55
C LEU A 12 -12.23 32.01 -12.29
N VAL A 13 -13.50 32.15 -11.86
CA VAL A 13 -14.05 31.42 -10.70
C VAL A 13 -14.14 29.91 -10.99
N LEU A 14 -14.49 29.51 -12.22
CA LEU A 14 -14.54 28.10 -12.63
C LEU A 14 -13.15 27.45 -12.73
N CYS A 15 -12.10 28.21 -13.08
CA CYS A 15 -10.71 27.73 -13.09
C CYS A 15 -10.12 27.50 -11.69
N VAL A 16 -10.71 28.09 -10.64
CA VAL A 16 -10.33 27.85 -9.23
C VAL A 16 -10.94 26.54 -8.68
N SER A 17 -11.65 25.77 -9.51
CA SER A 17 -11.85 24.32 -9.31
C SER A 17 -10.52 23.55 -9.49
N PHE A 18 -9.43 24.13 -9.01
CA PHE A 18 -8.08 23.65 -9.12
C PHE A 18 -7.97 22.43 -8.23
N SER A 19 -7.81 21.29 -8.88
CA SER A 19 -7.53 19.96 -8.35
C SER A 19 -7.14 20.00 -6.87
N ALA A 20 -8.05 19.55 -6.01
CA ALA A 20 -7.68 19.18 -4.65
C ALA A 20 -6.61 18.10 -4.80
N HIS A 21 -5.33 18.51 -4.75
CA HIS A 21 -4.21 17.62 -4.58
C HIS A 21 -4.41 17.06 -3.16
N ALA A 22 -5.19 15.98 -3.08
CA ALA A 22 -5.43 15.26 -1.84
C ALA A 22 -4.06 14.97 -1.26
N GLN A 23 -3.72 15.58 -0.13
CA GLN A 23 -2.43 15.36 0.50
C GLN A 23 -2.32 13.90 0.89
N PRO A 24 -1.10 13.32 0.90
CA PRO A 24 -0.93 11.94 1.32
C PRO A 24 -1.50 11.72 2.73
N GLN A 25 -2.39 10.74 2.87
CA GLN A 25 -2.97 10.38 4.16
C GLN A 25 -1.91 9.86 5.13
N PRO A 26 -2.05 10.06 6.47
CA PRO A 26 -1.06 9.61 7.46
C PRO A 26 -0.66 8.14 7.33
N GLY A 27 -1.60 7.27 6.92
CA GLY A 27 -1.35 5.84 6.69
C GLY A 27 -0.56 5.51 5.43
N TYR A 28 -0.45 6.42 4.46
CA TYR A 28 0.15 6.15 3.15
C TYR A 28 1.65 5.85 3.22
N ASN A 29 2.41 6.62 4.00
CA ASN A 29 3.85 6.40 4.14
C ASN A 29 4.15 5.06 4.81
N ASN A 30 3.37 4.69 5.82
CA ASN A 30 3.47 3.39 6.47
C ASN A 30 3.08 2.25 5.52
N PHE A 31 2.05 2.45 4.69
CA PHE A 31 1.69 1.51 3.64
C PHE A 31 2.83 1.31 2.65
N LEU A 32 3.45 2.38 2.14
CA LEU A 32 4.59 2.27 1.22
C LEU A 32 5.77 1.55 1.85
N LYS A 33 6.13 1.93 3.08
CA LYS A 33 7.20 1.31 3.87
C LYS A 33 7.00 -0.21 3.94
N GLN A 34 5.79 -0.64 4.28
CA GLN A 34 5.48 -2.06 4.48
C GLN A 34 5.23 -2.84 3.20
N HIS A 35 4.65 -2.22 2.17
CA HIS A 35 4.01 -2.99 1.09
C HIS A 35 4.51 -2.66 -0.31
N VAL A 36 5.35 -1.65 -0.53
CA VAL A 36 5.79 -1.31 -1.89
C VAL A 36 7.30 -1.39 -2.00
N PHE A 37 7.77 -2.34 -2.82
CA PHE A 37 9.18 -2.43 -3.18
C PHE A 37 9.37 -3.18 -4.50
N GLY A 38 9.60 -2.44 -5.58
CA GLY A 38 9.74 -3.01 -6.93
C GLY A 38 10.91 -4.00 -7.08
N ALA A 39 12.00 -3.80 -6.33
CA ALA A 39 13.21 -4.64 -6.39
C ALA A 39 13.24 -5.76 -5.34
N MET A 40 12.08 -6.09 -4.75
CA MET A 40 11.98 -7.15 -3.75
C MET A 40 12.23 -8.53 -4.37
N THR A 41 12.91 -9.40 -3.62
CA THR A 41 13.08 -10.82 -3.95
C THR A 41 12.74 -11.68 -2.75
N VAL A 42 12.54 -12.99 -2.95
CA VAL A 42 12.16 -13.91 -1.86
C VAL A 42 13.26 -14.06 -0.80
N GLN A 43 14.52 -13.84 -1.17
CA GLN A 43 15.69 -13.93 -0.28
C GLN A 43 15.87 -12.68 0.59
N LYS A 44 15.23 -11.55 0.23
CA LYS A 44 15.38 -10.27 0.92
C LYS A 44 14.41 -10.06 2.07
N CYS A 45 13.54 -11.03 2.39
CA CYS A 45 12.48 -10.86 3.38
C CYS A 45 13.01 -10.40 4.75
N ASP A 46 14.04 -11.07 5.28
CA ASP A 46 14.60 -10.75 6.59
C ASP A 46 15.22 -9.35 6.58
N GLY A 47 16.18 -9.13 5.68
CA GLY A 47 16.90 -7.87 5.58
C GLY A 47 15.99 -6.66 5.35
N GLU A 48 14.99 -6.76 4.47
CA GLU A 48 14.07 -5.64 4.20
C GLU A 48 13.07 -5.41 5.34
N ILE A 49 12.61 -6.47 6.02
CA ILE A 49 11.72 -6.30 7.17
C ILE A 49 12.48 -5.68 8.36
N HIS A 50 13.73 -6.09 8.58
CA HIS A 50 14.60 -5.52 9.64
C HIS A 50 15.02 -4.10 9.33
N ALA A 51 15.56 -3.84 8.14
CA ALA A 51 16.04 -2.50 7.76
C ALA A 51 14.93 -1.45 7.75
N ARG A 52 13.68 -1.90 7.51
CA ARG A 52 12.50 -1.05 7.58
C ARG A 52 11.79 -1.15 8.92
N GLU A 53 12.26 -1.88 9.92
CA GLU A 53 11.59 -1.97 11.24
C GLU A 53 10.08 -2.28 11.11
N ILE A 54 9.71 -3.25 10.27
CA ILE A 54 8.30 -3.63 10.08
C ILE A 54 7.89 -4.53 11.23
N VAL A 55 7.12 -3.98 12.15
CA VAL A 55 6.68 -4.66 13.37
C VAL A 55 5.22 -5.12 13.29
N ARG A 56 4.87 -6.07 14.15
CA ARG A 56 3.48 -6.46 14.42
C ARG A 56 2.74 -5.25 15.00
N PRO A 57 1.51 -4.95 14.53
CA PRO A 57 0.70 -3.89 15.10
C PRO A 57 0.56 -4.00 16.63
N LEU A 58 0.50 -2.85 17.31
CA LEU A 58 0.37 -2.76 18.77
C LEU A 58 1.51 -3.38 19.57
N THR A 59 2.71 -3.51 18.98
CA THR A 59 3.93 -3.95 19.67
C THR A 59 5.08 -3.01 19.36
N THR A 60 6.08 -2.99 20.23
CA THR A 60 7.30 -2.18 20.04
C THR A 60 8.28 -2.83 19.05
N ASN A 61 8.44 -4.15 19.12
CA ASN A 61 9.46 -4.88 18.34
C ASN A 61 9.01 -6.28 17.87
N GLY A 62 7.72 -6.62 17.98
CA GLY A 62 7.24 -7.95 17.63
C GLY A 62 7.38 -8.24 16.14
N CYS A 63 7.79 -9.44 15.76
CA CYS A 63 7.81 -9.85 14.36
C CYS A 63 6.39 -9.90 13.79
N LYS A 64 6.18 -9.29 12.62
CA LYS A 64 4.92 -9.38 11.89
C LYS A 64 4.80 -10.77 11.27
N GLU A 65 3.65 -11.42 11.43
CA GLU A 65 3.43 -12.81 10.99
C GLU A 65 3.49 -13.00 9.47
N LYS A 66 2.93 -12.04 8.74
CA LYS A 66 2.94 -12.01 7.28
C LYS A 66 3.15 -10.57 6.84
N ASN A 67 4.04 -10.37 5.88
CA ASN A 67 4.16 -9.11 5.16
C ASN A 67 4.23 -9.39 3.66
N THR A 68 3.43 -8.69 2.87
CA THR A 68 3.45 -8.79 1.41
C THR A 68 4.05 -7.51 0.84
N PHE A 69 5.07 -7.65 -0.01
CA PHE A 69 5.60 -6.57 -0.84
C PHE A 69 5.05 -6.71 -2.26
N ILE A 70 4.49 -5.62 -2.76
CA ILE A 70 4.06 -5.44 -4.13
C ILE A 70 5.26 -5.01 -4.96
N LEU A 71 5.56 -5.76 -6.02
CA LEU A 71 6.68 -5.50 -6.90
C LEU A 71 6.25 -4.54 -8.02
N ALA A 72 5.91 -3.33 -7.61
CA ALA A 72 5.52 -2.24 -8.50
C ALA A 72 5.97 -0.90 -7.93
N ASN A 73 5.79 0.17 -8.71
CA ASN A 73 6.04 1.52 -8.22
C ASN A 73 4.81 2.05 -7.44
N LYS A 74 5.02 3.10 -6.63
CA LYS A 74 3.97 3.69 -5.80
C LYS A 74 2.80 4.31 -6.58
N LYS A 75 3.01 4.73 -7.83
CA LYS A 75 1.96 5.34 -8.67
C LYS A 75 0.97 4.26 -9.13
N ASP A 76 1.48 3.12 -9.57
CA ASP A 76 0.65 1.98 -10.01
C ASP A 76 -0.20 1.43 -8.86
N VAL A 77 0.40 1.33 -7.67
CA VAL A 77 -0.34 0.87 -6.48
C VAL A 77 -1.37 1.90 -6.03
N LYS A 78 -1.06 3.21 -6.09
CA LYS A 78 -2.04 4.28 -5.79
C LYS A 78 -3.23 4.26 -6.75
N ALA A 79 -3.02 3.93 -8.03
CA ALA A 79 -4.09 3.89 -9.02
C ALA A 79 -5.20 2.88 -8.67
N VAL A 80 -4.92 1.87 -7.83
CA VAL A 80 -5.94 0.92 -7.31
C VAL A 80 -6.99 1.62 -6.45
N CYS A 81 -6.64 2.74 -5.81
CA CYS A 81 -7.59 3.55 -5.06
C CYS A 81 -8.49 4.43 -5.94
N ASP A 82 -8.26 4.42 -7.26
CA ASP A 82 -9.01 5.15 -8.27
C ASP A 82 -9.48 4.18 -9.38
N LYS A 83 -9.18 4.44 -10.66
CA LYS A 83 -9.71 3.70 -11.81
C LYS A 83 -9.15 2.28 -11.97
N ALA A 84 -8.03 1.95 -11.33
CA ALA A 84 -7.40 0.63 -11.47
C ALA A 84 -7.87 -0.39 -10.44
N GLY A 85 -8.85 -0.04 -9.58
CA GLY A 85 -9.46 -0.96 -8.63
C GLY A 85 -10.99 -0.97 -8.70
N THR A 86 -11.56 -2.11 -8.34
CA THR A 86 -13.01 -2.30 -8.20
C THR A 86 -13.39 -2.18 -6.73
N PRO A 87 -14.43 -1.39 -6.37
CA PRO A 87 -14.91 -1.32 -4.98
C PRO A 87 -15.36 -2.68 -4.44
N GLN A 88 -15.00 -2.98 -3.19
CA GLN A 88 -15.49 -4.13 -2.42
C GLN A 88 -15.62 -3.70 -0.95
N GLY A 89 -16.82 -3.24 -0.55
CA GLY A 89 -17.02 -2.65 0.77
C GLY A 89 -16.16 -1.40 0.97
N ASP A 90 -15.41 -1.36 2.08
CA ASP A 90 -14.44 -0.30 2.40
C ASP A 90 -13.09 -0.47 1.69
N LYS A 91 -12.91 -1.56 0.94
CA LYS A 91 -11.68 -1.92 0.23
C LYS A 91 -11.83 -1.73 -1.29
N ARG A 92 -10.69 -1.82 -1.99
CA ARG A 92 -10.61 -1.94 -3.45
C ARG A 92 -9.77 -3.14 -3.84
N ILE A 93 -10.25 -3.94 -4.78
CA ILE A 93 -9.52 -5.03 -5.40
C ILE A 93 -8.86 -4.50 -6.67
N SER A 94 -7.59 -4.79 -6.92
CA SER A 94 -6.97 -4.42 -8.20
C SER A 94 -7.61 -5.13 -9.39
N ASN A 95 -7.85 -4.39 -10.48
CA ASN A 95 -8.46 -4.93 -11.69
C ASN A 95 -7.51 -5.91 -12.40
N LYS A 96 -6.21 -5.59 -12.38
CA LYS A 96 -5.12 -6.43 -12.88
C LYS A 96 -4.32 -7.02 -11.70
N PRO A 97 -3.74 -8.22 -11.85
CA PRO A 97 -2.88 -8.78 -10.82
C PRO A 97 -1.53 -8.07 -10.78
N PHE A 98 -0.91 -8.08 -9.60
CA PHE A 98 0.44 -7.60 -9.34
C PHE A 98 1.37 -8.78 -9.02
N PRO A 99 2.64 -8.73 -9.44
CA PRO A 99 3.66 -9.59 -8.86
C PRO A 99 3.88 -9.19 -7.38
N VAL A 100 3.92 -10.18 -6.50
CA VAL A 100 4.11 -9.99 -5.06
C VAL A 100 5.17 -10.94 -4.51
N VAL A 101 5.85 -10.50 -3.46
CA VAL A 101 6.65 -11.35 -2.57
C VAL A 101 5.98 -11.37 -1.21
N ILE A 102 5.59 -12.56 -0.77
CA ILE A 102 4.95 -12.81 0.52
C ILE A 102 6.01 -13.35 1.47
N CYS A 103 6.33 -12.59 2.51
CA CYS A 103 7.21 -12.98 3.59
C CYS A 103 6.36 -13.52 4.75
N LYS A 104 6.49 -14.82 5.05
CA LYS A 104 5.82 -15.47 6.18
C LYS A 104 6.83 -15.76 7.28
N LEU A 105 6.54 -15.33 8.51
CA LEU A 105 7.40 -15.56 9.66
C LEU A 105 7.61 -17.07 9.86
N GLN A 106 8.86 -17.49 10.00
CA GLN A 106 9.22 -18.85 10.33
C GLN A 106 9.06 -19.03 11.85
N LYS A 107 8.20 -19.95 12.25
CA LYS A 107 8.03 -20.31 13.67
C LYS A 107 8.82 -21.59 13.94
N LYS A 108 9.75 -21.53 14.90
CA LYS A 108 10.50 -22.72 15.34
C LYS A 108 9.64 -23.56 16.31
N LYS A 109 8.88 -22.91 17.19
CA LYS A 109 7.83 -23.50 18.03
C LYS A 109 6.54 -22.68 18.01
N LYS A 110 5.42 -23.27 18.42
CA LYS A 110 4.10 -22.61 18.40
C LYS A 110 4.05 -21.44 19.38
N GLU A 111 4.82 -21.51 20.47
CA GLU A 111 4.88 -20.51 21.53
C GLU A 111 5.87 -19.37 21.24
N ASP A 112 6.77 -19.55 20.27
CA ASP A 112 7.79 -18.56 19.96
C ASP A 112 7.17 -17.27 19.43
N ARG A 113 7.50 -16.16 20.11
CA ARG A 113 7.14 -14.80 19.70
C ARG A 113 8.42 -14.00 19.48
N PRO A 114 9.17 -14.28 18.39
CA PRO A 114 10.41 -13.57 18.14
C PRO A 114 10.16 -12.06 18.02
N THR A 115 11.21 -11.31 18.32
CA THR A 115 11.26 -9.86 18.19
C THR A 115 12.45 -9.48 17.31
N HIS A 116 12.41 -8.28 16.73
CA HIS A 116 13.54 -7.74 15.98
C HIS A 116 14.81 -7.70 16.84
N PRO A 117 16.01 -7.99 16.27
CA PRO A 117 16.27 -8.29 14.86
C PRO A 117 16.19 -9.79 14.50
N HIS A 118 15.59 -10.64 15.34
CA HIS A 118 15.59 -12.11 15.17
C HIS A 118 14.40 -12.65 14.35
N CYS A 119 13.78 -11.81 13.51
CA CYS A 119 12.66 -12.22 12.68
C CYS A 119 13.16 -12.93 11.42
N GLU A 120 13.00 -14.26 11.33
CA GLU A 120 13.34 -15.06 10.14
C GLU A 120 12.09 -15.34 9.31
N TYR A 121 12.15 -15.14 7.98
CA TYR A 121 11.00 -15.23 7.08
C TYR A 121 11.26 -16.19 5.92
N ARG A 122 10.19 -16.87 5.49
CA ARG A 122 10.15 -17.59 4.23
C ARG A 122 9.47 -16.73 3.18
N GLY A 123 10.22 -16.33 2.16
CA GLY A 123 9.68 -15.61 1.00
C GLY A 123 9.00 -16.55 0.00
N THR A 124 7.92 -16.09 -0.63
CA THR A 124 7.27 -16.78 -1.75
C THR A 124 6.84 -15.75 -2.80
N ARG A 125 7.19 -15.99 -4.07
CA ARG A 125 6.74 -15.16 -5.18
C ARG A 125 5.39 -15.65 -5.68
N SER A 126 4.50 -14.74 -6.03
CA SER A 126 3.18 -15.04 -6.59
C SER A 126 2.71 -13.87 -7.46
N THR A 127 1.64 -14.09 -8.22
CA THR A 127 0.94 -13.05 -8.98
C THR A 127 -0.50 -13.06 -8.49
N ARG A 128 -0.97 -11.94 -7.93
CA ARG A 128 -2.25 -11.88 -7.22
C ARG A 128 -2.97 -10.56 -7.47
N LYS A 129 -4.31 -10.56 -7.40
CA LYS A 129 -5.03 -9.29 -7.23
C LYS A 129 -4.86 -8.83 -5.79
N ILE A 130 -4.45 -7.58 -5.61
CA ILE A 130 -4.22 -7.00 -4.28
C ILE A 130 -5.52 -6.37 -3.79
N VAL A 131 -5.75 -6.46 -2.49
CA VAL A 131 -6.90 -5.82 -1.83
C VAL A 131 -6.39 -4.78 -0.85
N VAL A 132 -6.74 -3.52 -1.08
CA VAL A 132 -6.27 -2.38 -0.29
C VAL A 132 -7.43 -1.56 0.25
N ARG A 133 -7.30 -1.03 1.46
CA ARG A 133 -8.18 0.04 1.95
C ARG A 133 -7.63 1.38 1.47
N CYS A 134 -8.53 2.26 1.05
CA CYS A 134 -8.18 3.58 0.54
C CYS A 134 -8.86 4.67 1.38
N GLU A 135 -8.12 5.72 1.72
CA GLU A 135 -8.62 6.93 2.36
C GLU A 135 -8.26 8.11 1.46
N ASP A 136 -9.26 8.89 1.02
CA ASP A 136 -9.11 10.02 0.08
C ASP A 136 -8.23 9.73 -1.16
N GLY A 137 -8.39 8.53 -1.73
CA GLY A 137 -7.63 8.11 -2.92
C GLY A 137 -6.19 7.65 -2.64
N TRP A 138 -5.82 7.46 -1.37
CA TRP A 138 -4.51 6.96 -0.95
C TRP A 138 -4.62 5.58 -0.30
N PRO A 139 -3.77 4.60 -0.67
CA PRO A 139 -3.78 3.29 -0.02
C PRO A 139 -3.16 3.41 1.38
N VAL A 140 -3.88 2.93 2.39
CA VAL A 140 -3.48 3.05 3.80
C VAL A 140 -3.35 1.70 4.50
N HIS A 141 -3.95 0.65 3.93
CA HIS A 141 -3.90 -0.68 4.51
C HIS A 141 -3.90 -1.76 3.42
N TYR A 142 -3.06 -2.78 3.60
CA TYR A 142 -3.05 -3.99 2.80
C TYR A 142 -3.88 -5.07 3.51
N ALA A 143 -5.06 -5.38 2.99
CA ALA A 143 -5.96 -6.32 3.64
C ALA A 143 -5.53 -7.76 3.38
N GLU A 144 -5.49 -8.14 2.10
CA GLU A 144 -5.29 -9.52 1.68
C GLU A 144 -4.97 -9.60 0.19
N ASP A 145 -4.82 -10.84 -0.28
CA ASP A 145 -4.58 -11.15 -1.67
C ASP A 145 -5.64 -12.13 -2.17
N VAL A 146 -6.15 -11.92 -3.39
CA VAL A 146 -6.96 -12.92 -4.10
C VAL A 146 -6.07 -13.65 -5.10
N VAL A 147 -5.99 -14.98 -4.97
CA VAL A 147 -5.30 -15.84 -5.94
C VAL A 147 -6.10 -15.79 -7.23
N VAL A 148 -5.42 -15.51 -8.34
CA VAL A 148 -5.97 -15.58 -9.69
C VAL A 148 -5.75 -16.97 -10.25
#